data_AF-A0A2N5N7E9-F1
#
_entry.id   AF-A0A2N5N7E9-F1
#
_cell.length_a   1.000
_cell.length_b   1.000
_cell.length_c   1.000
_cell.angle_alpha   90.00
_cell.angle_beta   90.00
_cell.angle_gamma   90.00
#
_symmetry.space_group_name_H-M   'P 1'
#
loop_
_entity.id
_entity.type
_entity.pdbx_description
1 polymer ?
#
loop_
_entity_poly.entity_id
_entity_poly.type
_entity_poly.pdbx_seq_one_letter_code
_entity_poly.pdbx_strand_id
1 'polypeptide(L)'
;MESGGGNKTAGSGPGASDGTGAGSGGARSGAGDTSAADRSGGGAEKRSGGPLKAAPSPGRRKSATPLSASLAANAQAIRRQFGDSADLRLRMTESPAFPGVRLAVLYLQGIVDENGIRESILDKLQSAPPPAEEGRRADRGGLAEATERLRAGVITAGLTEPVATIEKALDSLLLGCCLILIDGSGTALAADADGGERRPVGEPISQTVIRGPQQGFTESIGTNLGQLRRIIRSERLIVESRRIGRQTCTEVALVYLKDTARPELVEEARRRLAAIDVDGVIDSGYLEEYIQDKTFTFFPTLLNTERPDQTAAYLLEGHVAILSDGSPFALLAPVTLYRFFQSPEDYYQRFDIASFLRLIRMGAFLISLHLPALYIAITTFHQEMMPTNLLISLSAQREGVPFPALVEALLMELTFEVLREAGVRMPRAIGPAISIVGALVIGTATVQAGLVSAAMVIIVAFTAISSFVAPQVNIANAARLMRFLFMLSAGVLGFVGIISLDLILIIHLAGLHSFGIPYLAPMAPWVKGSWRDTILRMPRWSMTLRPALARKGSRKRQAGGKP
;
A
#
# COMPACT_ATOMS: atom_id res chain seq x y z
N MET A 1 -48.41 39.09 1.16
CA MET A 1 -47.88 40.18 2.01
C MET A 1 -46.37 40.12 1.87
N GLU A 2 -45.87 40.70 0.79
CA GLU A 2 -45.20 42.03 0.73
C GLU A 2 -43.73 41.89 1.14
N SER A 3 -42.80 41.79 0.18
CA SER A 3 -42.01 42.90 -0.43
C SER A 3 -41.12 43.60 0.61
N GLY A 4 -39.79 43.69 0.47
CA GLY A 4 -39.03 44.02 -0.73
C GLY A 4 -38.63 45.50 -0.70
N GLY A 5 -37.33 45.78 -0.56
CA GLY A 5 -36.70 47.10 -0.75
C GLY A 5 -35.25 47.03 -0.24
N GLY A 6 -34.18 47.14 -1.03
CA GLY A 6 -33.95 47.96 -2.24
C GLY A 6 -33.24 49.25 -1.82
N ASN A 7 -31.90 49.31 -1.70
CA ASN A 7 -30.87 49.51 -2.74
C ASN A 7 -30.35 50.98 -2.81
N LYS A 8 -29.02 51.13 -2.61
CA LYS A 8 -28.02 52.07 -3.18
C LYS A 8 -28.22 53.59 -3.20
N THR A 9 -27.13 54.31 -2.85
CA THR A 9 -26.32 55.26 -3.68
C THR A 9 -25.14 55.78 -2.83
N ALA A 10 -23.86 55.52 -3.14
CA ALA A 10 -22.96 56.16 -4.11
C ALA A 10 -22.55 57.61 -3.75
N GLY A 11 -21.23 57.84 -3.57
CA GLY A 11 -20.62 59.17 -3.40
C GLY A 11 -19.08 59.09 -3.40
N SER A 12 -18.50 59.60 -4.48
CA SER A 12 -17.09 59.61 -4.91
C SER A 12 -16.25 60.78 -4.36
N GLY A 13 -14.92 60.62 -4.29
CA GLY A 13 -13.96 61.75 -4.37
C GLY A 13 -12.66 61.58 -3.54
N PRO A 14 -11.46 61.63 -4.16
CA PRO A 14 -10.16 61.53 -3.48
C PRO A 14 -9.51 62.90 -3.21
N GLY A 15 -8.65 62.97 -2.19
CA GLY A 15 -7.86 64.16 -1.85
C GLY A 15 -6.42 63.83 -1.43
N ALA A 16 -5.47 64.45 -2.13
CA ALA A 16 -4.05 64.73 -1.88
C ALA A 16 -3.70 65.13 -0.42
N SER A 17 -2.45 65.20 0.10
CA SER A 17 -1.05 65.19 -0.39
C SER A 17 -0.10 65.06 0.82
N ASP A 18 1.19 64.92 0.52
CA ASP A 18 2.40 65.20 1.34
C ASP A 18 2.80 64.15 2.40
N GLY A 19 4.00 63.56 2.41
CA GLY A 19 5.26 63.89 1.75
C GLY A 19 6.23 64.55 2.73
N THR A 20 7.12 63.78 3.34
CA THR A 20 8.52 64.15 3.62
C THR A 20 9.27 62.96 4.22
N GLY A 21 10.31 62.54 3.52
CA GLY A 21 11.40 61.73 4.06
C GLY A 21 12.65 62.58 4.25
N ALA A 22 13.61 62.04 5.01
CA ALA A 22 15.05 62.21 4.90
C ALA A 22 15.64 61.47 6.12
N GLY A 23 16.46 60.43 5.95
CA GLY A 23 17.87 60.53 5.57
C GLY A 23 18.67 60.21 6.85
N SER A 24 19.78 59.49 6.88
CA SER A 24 20.84 59.22 5.91
C SER A 24 21.77 58.17 6.56
N GLY A 25 22.31 57.19 5.81
CA GLY A 25 23.74 57.16 5.43
C GLY A 25 24.62 56.52 6.53
N GLY A 26 25.64 55.69 6.29
CA GLY A 26 26.37 55.30 5.11
C GLY A 26 27.53 54.37 5.54
N ALA A 27 28.14 53.70 4.56
CA ALA A 27 29.12 52.62 4.70
C ALA A 27 30.56 53.04 5.06
N ARG A 28 31.38 52.06 5.49
CA ARG A 28 32.84 51.79 5.24
C ARG A 28 33.39 50.92 6.40
N SER A 29 33.92 49.71 6.23
CA SER A 29 35.16 49.20 5.57
C SER A 29 36.48 49.51 6.29
N GLY A 30 37.30 48.46 6.53
CA GLY A 30 38.74 48.52 6.83
C GLY A 30 39.10 47.89 8.18
N ALA A 31 39.69 46.68 8.24
CA ALA A 31 41.10 46.33 7.99
C ALA A 31 41.95 46.36 9.28
N GLY A 32 42.61 45.23 9.55
CA GLY A 32 43.53 45.01 10.68
C GLY A 32 44.38 43.75 10.45
N ASP A 33 45.48 43.95 9.72
CA ASP A 33 46.73 43.18 9.66
C ASP A 33 47.33 42.88 11.07
N THR A 34 48.27 41.97 11.38
CA THR A 34 49.18 41.04 10.66
C THR A 34 49.94 40.16 11.69
N SER A 35 50.42 38.98 11.23
CA SER A 35 51.72 38.31 11.55
C SER A 35 52.00 37.75 12.98
N ALA A 36 52.70 36.64 13.25
CA ALA A 36 53.67 35.81 12.51
C ALA A 36 53.72 34.37 13.09
N ALA A 37 53.80 33.31 12.25
CA ALA A 37 54.97 32.42 12.05
C ALA A 37 55.25 31.36 13.14
N ASP A 38 55.19 30.05 12.81
CA ASP A 38 56.41 29.26 12.52
C ASP A 38 56.12 27.85 11.95
N ARG A 39 56.90 27.51 10.92
CA ARG A 39 57.50 26.20 10.52
C ARG A 39 56.70 24.90 10.32
N SER A 40 56.73 24.50 9.04
CA SER A 40 57.33 23.27 8.48
C SER A 40 56.67 21.90 8.72
N GLY A 41 56.35 21.23 7.61
CA GLY A 41 56.12 19.78 7.59
C GLY A 41 55.39 19.32 6.33
N GLY A 42 56.12 19.20 5.21
CA GLY A 42 55.61 18.64 3.97
C GLY A 42 55.28 17.15 4.11
N GLY A 43 54.08 16.78 3.67
CA GLY A 43 53.64 15.39 3.50
C GLY A 43 52.66 15.34 2.34
N ALA A 44 53.17 15.09 1.13
CA ALA A 44 52.38 14.94 -0.07
C ALA A 44 51.59 13.62 -0.04
N GLU A 45 50.33 13.67 0.38
CA GLU A 45 49.40 12.55 0.23
C GLU A 45 48.86 12.52 -1.22
N LYS A 46 49.44 11.63 -2.03
CA LYS A 46 48.91 11.21 -3.33
C LYS A 46 47.49 10.67 -3.15
N ARG A 47 46.47 11.49 -3.39
CA ARG A 47 45.10 11.02 -3.67
C ARG A 47 45.10 10.28 -5.00
N SER A 48 45.29 8.96 -4.94
CA SER A 48 44.99 8.08 -6.06
C SER A 48 43.47 7.98 -6.21
N GLY A 49 42.92 8.79 -7.12
CA GLY A 49 41.56 8.64 -7.61
C GLY A 49 41.46 7.34 -8.40
N GLY A 50 41.21 6.22 -7.73
CA GLY A 50 40.72 5.01 -8.38
C GLY A 50 39.31 5.29 -8.95
N PRO A 51 38.97 4.78 -10.15
CA PRO A 51 37.66 5.04 -10.73
C PRO A 51 36.58 4.54 -9.78
N LEU A 52 35.60 5.41 -9.47
CA LEU A 52 34.38 5.01 -8.78
C LEU A 52 33.81 3.79 -9.51
N LYS A 53 33.84 2.65 -8.81
CA LYS A 53 33.25 1.41 -9.25
C LYS A 53 31.77 1.69 -9.53
N ALA A 54 31.42 1.73 -10.82
CA ALA A 54 30.05 1.98 -11.26
C ALA A 54 29.08 1.08 -10.49
N ALA A 55 28.00 1.68 -9.98
CA ALA A 55 26.93 0.96 -9.31
C ALA A 55 26.47 -0.23 -10.19
N PRO A 56 26.17 -1.40 -9.60
CA PRO A 56 25.71 -2.54 -10.38
C PRO A 56 24.37 -2.18 -11.03
N SER A 57 24.36 -2.18 -12.36
CA SER A 57 23.17 -2.02 -13.19
C SER A 57 22.15 -3.13 -12.89
N PRO A 58 20.83 -2.83 -13.00
CA PRO A 58 19.79 -3.81 -12.74
C PRO A 58 19.93 -4.99 -13.70
N GLY A 59 20.01 -6.20 -13.13
CA GLY A 59 20.00 -7.52 -13.77
C GLY A 59 20.34 -7.58 -15.27
N ARG A 60 21.63 -7.74 -15.61
CA ARG A 60 22.07 -8.06 -16.98
C ARG A 60 21.27 -9.25 -17.56
N ARG A 61 20.34 -8.97 -18.49
CA ARG A 61 19.76 -9.96 -19.40
C ARG A 61 20.89 -10.55 -20.26
N LYS A 62 20.92 -11.87 -20.42
CA LYS A 62 21.87 -12.57 -21.30
C LYS A 62 21.27 -12.61 -22.71
N SER A 63 22.06 -12.15 -23.69
CA SER A 63 21.79 -11.97 -25.13
C SER A 63 20.64 -11.04 -25.50
N ALA A 64 20.93 -9.97 -26.24
CA ALA A 64 19.93 -9.08 -26.82
C ALA A 64 19.33 -9.73 -28.07
N THR A 65 18.04 -10.02 -28.05
CA THR A 65 17.33 -10.67 -29.16
C THR A 65 16.88 -9.60 -30.15
N PRO A 66 17.35 -9.62 -31.42
CA PRO A 66 16.93 -8.65 -32.41
C PRO A 66 15.44 -8.80 -32.75
N LEU A 67 14.77 -7.69 -33.05
CA LEU A 67 13.41 -7.72 -33.57
C LEU A 67 13.40 -8.37 -34.96
N SER A 68 12.42 -9.22 -35.21
CA SER A 68 12.20 -9.85 -36.52
C SER A 68 11.51 -8.89 -37.47
N ALA A 69 11.53 -9.16 -38.77
CA ALA A 69 10.78 -8.37 -39.75
C ALA A 69 9.26 -8.62 -39.72
N SER A 70 8.78 -9.60 -38.93
CA SER A 70 7.36 -9.94 -38.86
C SER A 70 6.69 -9.25 -37.68
N LEU A 71 5.67 -8.43 -37.96
CA LEU A 71 4.88 -7.74 -36.94
C LEU A 71 4.26 -8.72 -35.93
N ALA A 72 3.64 -9.78 -36.45
CA ALA A 72 2.94 -10.77 -35.63
C ALA A 72 3.90 -11.52 -34.70
N ALA A 73 5.09 -11.89 -35.20
CA ALA A 73 6.10 -12.57 -34.40
C ALA A 73 6.62 -11.66 -33.27
N ASN A 74 6.90 -10.38 -33.55
CA ASN A 74 7.35 -9.43 -32.54
C ASN A 74 6.29 -9.15 -31.48
N ALA A 75 5.04 -8.88 -31.90
CA ALA A 75 3.93 -8.63 -30.99
C ALA A 75 3.68 -9.85 -30.07
N GLN A 76 3.71 -11.06 -30.62
CA GLN A 76 3.55 -12.27 -29.83
C GLN A 76 4.75 -12.53 -28.90
N ALA A 77 5.97 -12.25 -29.35
CA ALA A 77 7.17 -12.39 -28.51
C ALA A 77 7.10 -11.45 -27.29
N ILE A 78 6.77 -10.17 -27.49
CA ILE A 78 6.61 -9.20 -26.40
C ILE A 78 5.48 -9.64 -25.46
N ARG A 79 4.32 -10.02 -26.01
CA ARG A 79 3.16 -10.47 -25.22
C ARG A 79 3.48 -11.71 -24.35
N ARG A 80 4.24 -12.66 -24.89
CA ARG A 80 4.71 -13.86 -24.15
C ARG A 80 5.67 -13.50 -23.01
N GLN A 81 6.52 -12.48 -23.18
CA GLN A 81 7.44 -12.04 -22.13
C GLN A 81 6.70 -11.42 -20.94
N PHE A 82 5.62 -10.69 -21.21
CA PHE A 82 4.68 -10.20 -20.19
C PHE A 82 3.70 -11.28 -19.70
N GLY A 83 3.84 -12.54 -20.13
CA GLY A 83 2.99 -13.65 -19.70
C GLY A 83 1.49 -13.43 -19.93
N ASP A 84 1.13 -12.80 -21.05
CA ASP A 84 -0.25 -12.47 -21.41
C ASP A 84 -0.97 -11.59 -20.37
N SER A 85 -0.23 -10.73 -19.65
CA SER A 85 -0.80 -9.81 -18.66
C SER A 85 -1.89 -8.92 -19.28
N ALA A 86 -3.00 -8.79 -18.56
CA ALA A 86 -4.19 -8.07 -19.02
C ALA A 86 -3.99 -6.55 -19.17
N ASP A 87 -2.98 -6.00 -18.49
CA ASP A 87 -2.62 -4.59 -18.54
C ASP A 87 -1.79 -4.21 -19.78
N LEU A 88 -1.25 -5.18 -20.53
CA LEU A 88 -0.59 -4.93 -21.81
C LEU A 88 -1.64 -4.82 -22.93
N ARG A 89 -1.83 -3.60 -23.44
CA ARG A 89 -2.74 -3.35 -24.56
C ARG A 89 -1.98 -3.43 -25.87
N LEU A 90 -2.52 -4.22 -26.80
CA LEU A 90 -2.05 -4.36 -28.17
C LEU A 90 -3.18 -3.93 -29.11
N ARG A 91 -2.94 -2.88 -29.91
CA ARG A 91 -3.88 -2.44 -30.95
C ARG A 91 -3.21 -2.56 -32.31
N MET A 92 -3.82 -3.34 -33.20
CA MET A 92 -3.42 -3.38 -34.60
C MET A 92 -4.17 -2.29 -35.37
N THR A 93 -3.48 -1.53 -36.21
CA THR A 93 -4.07 -0.50 -37.05
C THR A 93 -3.39 -0.48 -38.41
N GLU A 94 -4.12 -0.01 -39.40
CA GLU A 94 -3.57 0.36 -40.70
C GLU A 94 -3.64 1.88 -40.81
N SER A 95 -2.74 2.46 -41.61
CA SER A 95 -2.70 3.91 -41.83
C SER A 95 -2.96 4.19 -43.31
N PRO A 96 -3.90 5.08 -43.66
CA PRO A 96 -4.10 5.50 -45.05
C PRO A 96 -2.85 6.15 -45.67
N ALA A 97 -1.97 6.74 -44.85
CA ALA A 97 -0.69 7.27 -45.28
C ALA A 97 0.33 6.19 -45.70
N PHE A 98 0.10 4.92 -45.33
CA PHE A 98 0.95 3.79 -45.64
C PHE A 98 0.12 2.56 -46.08
N PRO A 99 -0.50 2.61 -47.27
CA PRO A 99 -1.37 1.54 -47.74
C PRO A 99 -0.60 0.20 -47.85
N GLY A 100 -1.14 -0.84 -47.22
CA GLY A 100 -0.56 -2.19 -47.20
C GLY A 100 0.47 -2.45 -46.10
N VAL A 101 0.80 -1.46 -45.26
CA VAL A 101 1.67 -1.64 -44.09
C VAL A 101 0.83 -1.70 -42.82
N ARG A 102 0.89 -2.84 -42.12
CA ARG A 102 0.22 -2.99 -40.82
C ARG A 102 1.10 -2.44 -39.71
N LEU A 103 0.46 -1.81 -38.73
CA LEU A 103 1.09 -1.25 -37.54
C LEU A 103 0.52 -1.92 -36.30
N ALA A 104 1.33 -2.10 -35.26
CA ALA A 104 0.84 -2.47 -33.94
C ALA A 104 1.33 -1.47 -32.89
N VAL A 105 0.41 -0.95 -32.10
CA VAL A 105 0.67 -0.05 -30.99
C VAL A 105 0.53 -0.83 -29.69
N LEU A 106 1.61 -0.87 -28.91
CA LEU A 106 1.68 -1.55 -27.61
C LEU A 106 1.94 -0.55 -26.51
N TYR A 107 1.17 -0.65 -25.42
CA TYR A 107 1.38 0.17 -24.24
C TYR A 107 0.85 -0.55 -22.99
N LEU A 108 1.37 -0.19 -21.82
CA LEU A 108 0.88 -0.68 -20.54
C LEU A 108 -0.19 0.27 -20.00
N GLN A 109 -1.38 -0.26 -19.73
CA GLN A 109 -2.48 0.49 -19.15
C GLN A 109 -2.11 1.01 -17.75
N GLY A 110 -2.51 2.24 -17.44
CA GLY A 110 -2.34 2.86 -16.13
C GLY A 110 -1.01 3.59 -15.89
N ILE A 111 0.01 3.36 -16.72
CA ILE A 111 1.28 4.13 -16.68
C ILE A 111 1.44 5.12 -17.83
N VAL A 112 0.57 5.04 -18.84
CA VAL A 112 0.58 5.93 -19.99
C VAL A 112 -0.70 6.76 -20.03
N ASP A 113 -0.64 7.94 -20.66
CA ASP A 113 -1.86 8.67 -21.00
C ASP A 113 -2.55 8.08 -22.24
N GLU A 114 -3.57 7.26 -22.02
CA GLU A 114 -4.34 6.64 -23.10
C GLU A 114 -5.02 7.67 -24.03
N ASN A 115 -5.44 8.82 -23.51
CA ASN A 115 -6.08 9.85 -24.35
C ASN A 115 -5.01 10.53 -25.22
N GLY A 116 -3.88 10.91 -24.63
CA GLY A 116 -2.72 11.43 -25.36
C GLY A 116 -2.24 10.48 -26.47
N ILE A 117 -2.15 9.17 -26.19
CA ILE A 117 -1.84 8.17 -27.23
C ILE A 117 -2.91 8.13 -28.31
N ARG A 118 -4.19 8.17 -27.94
CA ARG A 118 -5.28 8.12 -28.92
C ARG A 118 -5.24 9.34 -29.84
N GLU A 119 -5.25 10.54 -29.27
CA GLU A 119 -5.31 11.80 -30.04
C GLU A 119 -4.01 12.08 -30.80
N SER A 120 -2.86 11.80 -30.18
CA SER A 120 -1.56 12.19 -30.73
C SER A 120 -0.93 11.12 -31.61
N ILE A 121 -1.29 9.85 -31.45
CA ILE A 121 -0.74 8.72 -32.22
C ILE A 121 -1.83 8.07 -33.08
N LEU A 122 -2.87 7.50 -32.48
CA LEU A 122 -3.85 6.69 -33.23
C LEU A 122 -4.66 7.52 -34.24
N ASP A 123 -5.22 8.65 -33.82
CA ASP A 123 -6.08 9.49 -34.66
C ASP A 123 -5.27 10.12 -35.80
N LYS A 124 -4.01 10.53 -35.54
CA LYS A 124 -3.10 11.02 -36.58
C LYS A 124 -2.69 9.92 -37.57
N LEU A 125 -2.43 8.70 -37.10
CA LEU A 125 -2.13 7.57 -37.99
C LEU A 125 -3.33 7.22 -38.89
N GLN A 126 -4.55 7.40 -38.41
CA GLN A 126 -5.78 7.11 -39.17
C GLN A 126 -6.22 8.25 -40.10
N SER A 127 -5.93 9.51 -39.75
CA SER A 127 -6.32 10.69 -40.53
C SER A 127 -5.24 11.21 -41.48
N ALA A 128 -4.02 10.67 -41.40
CA ALA A 128 -2.94 11.09 -42.28
C ALA A 128 -3.28 10.81 -43.76
N PRO A 129 -3.17 11.82 -44.64
CA PRO A 129 -3.56 11.68 -46.04
C PRO A 129 -2.69 10.65 -46.77
N PRO A 130 -3.25 9.92 -47.74
CA PRO A 130 -2.48 9.01 -48.57
C PRO A 130 -1.38 9.79 -49.31
N PRO A 131 -0.20 9.17 -49.53
CA PRO A 131 0.89 9.83 -50.23
C PRO A 131 0.43 10.24 -51.64
N ALA A 132 0.80 11.46 -52.06
CA ALA A 132 0.41 12.04 -53.34
C ALA A 132 0.98 11.30 -54.57
N GLU A 133 1.87 10.32 -54.39
CA GLU A 133 2.39 9.46 -55.45
C GLU A 133 1.79 8.05 -55.36
N GLU A 134 0.76 7.80 -56.18
CA GLU A 134 0.26 6.46 -56.47
C GLU A 134 1.34 5.64 -57.20
N GLY A 135 1.75 4.50 -56.61
CA GLY A 135 2.34 3.42 -57.41
C GLY A 135 3.56 2.68 -56.87
N ARG A 136 4.23 3.12 -55.80
CA ARG A 136 5.35 2.33 -55.24
C ARG A 136 4.86 1.42 -54.10
N ARG A 137 4.70 0.12 -54.40
CA ARG A 137 4.70 -0.93 -53.37
C ARG A 137 5.94 -0.71 -52.49
N ALA A 138 5.76 -0.74 -51.18
CA ALA A 138 6.84 -0.55 -50.22
C ALA A 138 7.92 -1.65 -50.38
N ASP A 139 8.93 -1.38 -51.21
CA ASP A 139 10.20 -2.11 -51.18
C ASP A 139 10.94 -1.80 -49.86
N ARG A 140 12.01 -2.53 -49.54
CA ARG A 140 12.86 -2.28 -48.34
C ARG A 140 13.29 -0.81 -48.19
N GLY A 141 13.46 -0.08 -49.29
CA GLY A 141 13.74 1.36 -49.28
C GLY A 141 12.53 2.22 -48.89
N GLY A 142 11.32 1.86 -49.32
CA GLY A 142 10.08 2.56 -48.95
C GLY A 142 9.66 2.33 -47.51
N LEU A 143 10.08 1.22 -46.89
CA LEU A 143 9.82 0.95 -45.48
C LEU A 143 10.70 1.79 -44.54
N ALA A 144 11.97 2.01 -44.90
CA ALA A 144 12.84 2.92 -44.18
C ALA A 144 12.34 4.37 -44.26
N GLU A 145 11.88 4.79 -45.44
CA GLU A 145 11.24 6.09 -45.65
C GLU A 145 9.91 6.21 -44.90
N ALA A 146 9.09 5.16 -44.86
CA ALA A 146 7.88 5.11 -44.06
C ALA A 146 8.16 5.21 -42.56
N THR A 147 9.20 4.56 -42.06
CA THR A 147 9.62 4.61 -40.66
C THR A 147 10.07 6.03 -40.27
N GLU A 148 10.84 6.71 -41.13
CA GLU A 148 11.25 8.10 -40.89
C GLU A 148 10.10 9.10 -41.07
N ARG A 149 9.15 8.87 -41.98
CA ARG A 149 7.93 9.68 -42.09
C ARG A 149 7.01 9.51 -40.87
N LEU A 150 6.88 8.27 -40.37
CA LEU A 150 6.18 7.98 -39.12
C LEU A 150 6.87 8.66 -37.95
N ARG A 151 8.19 8.58 -37.87
CA ARG A 151 8.99 9.29 -36.87
C ARG A 151 8.72 10.80 -36.93
N ALA A 152 8.81 11.42 -38.11
CA ALA A 152 8.53 12.84 -38.31
C ALA A 152 7.10 13.25 -37.92
N GLY A 153 6.09 12.42 -38.22
CA GLY A 153 4.69 12.68 -37.84
C GLY A 153 4.40 12.47 -36.35
N VAL A 154 4.98 11.41 -35.76
CA VAL A 154 4.79 11.02 -34.35
C VAL A 154 5.60 11.91 -33.39
N ILE A 155 6.68 12.57 -33.85
CA ILE A 155 7.46 13.55 -33.07
C ILE A 155 6.58 14.68 -32.50
N THR A 156 5.42 14.98 -33.08
CA THR A 156 4.47 15.95 -32.48
C THR A 156 3.82 15.48 -31.18
N ALA A 157 3.99 14.21 -30.78
CA ALA A 157 3.41 13.60 -29.58
C ALA A 157 4.42 13.39 -28.43
N GLY A 158 5.73 13.39 -28.71
CA GLY A 158 6.78 13.09 -27.73
C GLY A 158 8.12 12.69 -28.36
N LEU A 159 9.17 12.53 -27.54
CA LEU A 159 10.48 12.04 -27.99
C LEU A 159 10.34 10.59 -28.51
N THR A 160 10.74 10.36 -29.76
CA THR A 160 10.72 9.03 -30.38
C THR A 160 12.13 8.43 -30.48
N GLU A 161 12.35 7.29 -29.84
CA GLU A 161 13.60 6.53 -29.96
C GLU A 161 13.42 5.25 -30.80
N PRO A 162 14.34 4.94 -31.73
CA PRO A 162 14.36 3.65 -32.39
C PRO A 162 14.81 2.55 -31.41
N VAL A 163 14.14 1.41 -31.49
CA VAL A 163 14.36 0.23 -30.68
C VAL A 163 14.56 -0.97 -31.61
N ALA A 164 15.73 -1.61 -31.54
CA ALA A 164 16.08 -2.73 -32.43
C ALA A 164 16.02 -4.10 -31.74
N THR A 165 15.87 -4.14 -30.42
CA THR A 165 15.92 -5.37 -29.62
C THR A 165 14.67 -5.52 -28.76
N ILE A 166 14.26 -6.77 -28.52
CA ILE A 166 13.11 -7.09 -27.69
C ILE A 166 13.34 -6.57 -26.27
N GLU A 167 14.55 -6.68 -25.72
CA GLU A 167 14.84 -6.27 -24.35
C GLU A 167 14.70 -4.75 -24.18
N LYS A 168 15.19 -3.95 -25.13
CA LYS A 168 15.00 -2.50 -25.08
C LYS A 168 13.52 -2.14 -25.26
N ALA A 169 12.76 -2.90 -26.07
CA ALA A 169 11.32 -2.72 -26.21
C ALA A 169 10.58 -2.96 -24.88
N LEU A 170 10.91 -4.04 -24.16
CA LEU A 170 10.34 -4.32 -22.84
C LEU A 170 10.66 -3.20 -21.84
N ASP A 171 11.91 -2.72 -21.83
CA ASP A 171 12.33 -1.65 -20.91
C ASP A 171 11.62 -0.33 -21.23
N SER A 172 11.45 0.02 -22.50
CA SER A 172 10.66 1.19 -22.94
C SER A 172 9.19 1.08 -22.50
N LEU A 173 8.54 -0.08 -22.65
CA LEU A 173 7.17 -0.28 -22.16
C LEU A 173 7.08 -0.07 -20.64
N LEU A 174 8.02 -0.62 -19.87
CA LEU A 174 8.06 -0.50 -18.41
C LEU A 174 8.36 0.93 -17.93
N LEU A 175 8.90 1.78 -18.80
CA LEU A 175 9.15 3.20 -18.54
C LEU A 175 7.96 4.10 -18.89
N GLY A 176 6.84 3.54 -19.38
CA GLY A 176 5.68 4.33 -19.79
C GLY A 176 5.73 4.83 -21.23
N CYS A 177 6.61 4.27 -22.07
CA CYS A 177 6.60 4.58 -23.49
C CYS A 177 5.55 3.73 -24.22
N CYS A 178 5.00 4.33 -25.28
CA CYS A 178 4.19 3.64 -26.28
C CYS A 178 5.10 3.06 -27.37
N LEU A 179 4.99 1.77 -27.65
CA LEU A 179 5.73 1.13 -28.73
C LEU A 179 4.88 1.04 -30.00
N ILE A 180 5.48 1.40 -31.13
CA ILE A 180 4.90 1.29 -32.47
C ILE A 180 5.77 0.31 -33.26
N LEU A 181 5.18 -0.84 -33.58
CA LEU A 181 5.77 -1.86 -34.45
C LEU A 181 5.25 -1.70 -35.87
N ILE A 182 6.13 -1.85 -36.86
CA ILE A 182 5.82 -1.68 -38.29
C ILE A 182 6.06 -3.02 -38.99
N ASP A 183 5.08 -3.51 -39.76
CA ASP A 183 5.22 -4.77 -40.51
C ASP A 183 6.31 -4.67 -41.58
N GLY A 184 7.19 -5.67 -41.65
CA GLY A 184 8.38 -5.68 -42.50
C GLY A 184 9.63 -5.03 -41.89
N SER A 185 9.52 -4.31 -40.76
CA SER A 185 10.64 -3.58 -40.15
C SER A 185 11.31 -4.37 -39.03
N GLY A 186 12.64 -4.39 -39.03
CA GLY A 186 13.44 -4.92 -37.91
C GLY A 186 13.63 -3.93 -36.77
N THR A 187 12.95 -2.78 -36.80
CA THR A 187 13.00 -1.75 -35.77
C THR A 187 11.61 -1.31 -35.35
N ALA A 188 11.46 -1.02 -34.06
CA ALA A 188 10.28 -0.43 -33.45
C ALA A 188 10.55 1.05 -33.10
N LEU A 189 9.50 1.85 -32.99
CA LEU A 189 9.58 3.21 -32.46
C LEU A 189 9.01 3.23 -31.05
N ALA A 190 9.76 3.73 -30.08
CA ALA A 190 9.27 4.04 -28.75
C ALA A 190 8.95 5.53 -28.67
N ALA A 191 7.68 5.88 -28.55
CA ALA A 191 7.22 7.24 -28.31
C ALA A 191 6.99 7.43 -26.82
N ASP A 192 7.55 8.50 -26.26
CA ASP A 192 7.23 8.87 -24.88
C ASP A 192 5.74 9.21 -24.76
N ALA A 193 5.09 8.55 -23.81
CA ALA A 193 3.67 8.72 -23.48
C ALA A 193 3.47 8.71 -21.96
N ASP A 194 4.54 9.03 -21.21
CA ASP A 194 4.52 9.04 -19.75
C ASP A 194 3.42 9.99 -19.26
N GLY A 195 2.53 9.46 -18.42
CA GLY A 195 1.27 10.09 -18.08
C GLY A 195 0.27 9.12 -17.44
N GLY A 196 -1.01 9.49 -17.39
CA GLY A 196 -2.08 8.56 -16.99
C GLY A 196 -2.69 8.72 -15.59
N GLU A 197 -2.27 9.72 -14.80
CA GLU A 197 -2.99 10.06 -13.56
C GLU A 197 -4.19 10.96 -13.87
N ARG A 198 -5.40 10.39 -13.94
CA ARG A 198 -6.64 11.14 -14.21
C ARG A 198 -7.27 11.80 -12.97
N ARG A 199 -6.90 11.35 -11.77
CA ARG A 199 -7.30 11.94 -10.48
C ARG A 199 -6.07 12.11 -9.59
N PRO A 200 -6.02 13.16 -8.75
CA PRO A 200 -4.97 13.28 -7.75
C PRO A 200 -5.02 12.05 -6.84
N VAL A 201 -3.94 11.30 -6.81
CA VAL A 201 -3.77 10.19 -5.87
C VAL A 201 -3.69 10.79 -4.47
N GLY A 202 -4.71 10.54 -3.65
CA GLY A 202 -4.81 11.04 -2.29
C GLY A 202 -3.96 10.25 -1.30
N GLU A 203 -3.85 10.78 -0.09
CA GLU A 203 -3.25 10.05 1.02
C GLU A 203 -4.17 8.93 1.52
N PRO A 204 -3.63 7.74 1.86
CA PRO A 204 -4.43 6.66 2.43
C PRO A 204 -5.03 7.12 3.76
N ILE A 205 -6.35 7.10 3.86
CA ILE A 205 -7.09 7.63 5.01
C ILE A 205 -7.05 6.63 6.16
N SER A 206 -7.09 5.32 5.87
CA SER A 206 -7.04 4.29 6.91
C SER A 206 -5.63 3.95 7.40
N GLN A 207 -4.60 4.23 6.60
CA GLN A 207 -3.21 3.84 6.87
C GLN A 207 -2.24 5.02 6.71
N THR A 208 -2.41 6.04 7.54
CA THR A 208 -1.53 7.21 7.59
C THR A 208 -0.15 6.83 8.16
N VAL A 209 0.92 7.29 7.51
CA VAL A 209 2.32 7.10 7.97
C VAL A 209 3.02 8.44 8.07
N ILE A 210 3.94 8.57 9.03
CA ILE A 210 4.74 9.81 9.17
C ILE A 210 5.86 9.83 8.13
N ARG A 211 6.40 8.65 7.79
CA ARG A 211 7.49 8.50 6.83
C ARG A 211 7.19 7.40 5.81
N GLY A 212 7.42 7.70 4.54
CA GLY A 212 7.25 6.77 3.42
C GLY A 212 6.43 7.40 2.29
N PRO A 213 6.15 6.64 1.22
CA PRO A 213 5.20 7.05 0.20
C PRO A 213 3.84 7.38 0.82
N GLN A 214 3.22 8.47 0.39
CA GLN A 214 1.89 8.88 0.86
C GLN A 214 0.79 8.53 -0.14
N GLN A 215 1.09 7.83 -1.23
CA GLN A 215 0.09 7.50 -2.25
C GLN A 215 -0.80 6.34 -1.78
N GLY A 216 -2.12 6.52 -1.88
CA GLY A 216 -3.12 5.46 -1.71
C GLY A 216 -3.66 4.93 -3.04
N PHE A 217 -4.22 3.73 -3.00
CA PHE A 217 -5.06 3.21 -4.08
C PHE A 217 -6.34 4.03 -4.22
N THR A 218 -6.96 3.90 -5.39
CA THR A 218 -8.22 4.56 -5.77
C THR A 218 -9.24 3.49 -6.15
N GLU A 219 -10.47 3.88 -6.47
CA GLU A 219 -11.51 2.96 -6.92
C GLU A 219 -11.27 2.44 -8.35
N SER A 220 -10.34 3.04 -9.10
CA SER A 220 -10.02 2.65 -10.49
C SER A 220 -8.95 1.57 -10.53
N ILE A 221 -9.31 0.38 -11.01
CA ILE A 221 -8.37 -0.75 -11.11
C ILE A 221 -7.18 -0.44 -12.04
N GLY A 222 -7.42 0.27 -13.14
CA GLY A 222 -6.36 0.67 -14.08
C GLY A 222 -5.33 1.61 -13.45
N THR A 223 -5.79 2.55 -12.62
CA THR A 223 -4.91 3.46 -11.88
C THR A 223 -4.10 2.70 -10.83
N ASN A 224 -4.72 1.77 -10.12
CA ASN A 224 -4.06 0.95 -9.10
C ASN A 224 -2.97 0.04 -9.69
N LEU A 225 -3.25 -0.58 -10.85
CA LEU A 225 -2.25 -1.36 -11.60
C LEU A 225 -1.08 -0.48 -12.08
N GLY A 226 -1.37 0.74 -12.54
CA GLY A 226 -0.36 1.73 -12.90
C GLY A 226 0.57 2.08 -11.73
N GLN A 227 0.01 2.34 -10.55
CA GLN A 227 0.79 2.60 -9.33
C GLN A 227 1.72 1.42 -8.98
N LEU A 228 1.23 0.18 -9.10
CA LEU A 228 2.05 -1.02 -8.88
C LEU A 228 3.17 -1.17 -9.90
N ARG A 229 2.90 -0.92 -11.19
CA ARG A 229 3.91 -0.97 -12.27
C ARG A 229 4.99 0.08 -12.12
N ARG A 230 4.67 1.27 -11.60
CA ARG A 230 5.65 2.32 -11.31
C ARG A 230 6.65 1.91 -10.23
N ILE A 231 6.20 1.13 -9.25
CA ILE A 231 7.05 0.60 -8.16
C ILE A 231 7.80 -0.65 -8.63
N ILE A 232 7.12 -1.61 -9.25
CA ILE A 232 7.69 -2.86 -9.76
C ILE A 232 7.81 -2.80 -11.29
N ARG A 233 8.92 -2.26 -11.76
CA ARG A 233 9.28 -2.20 -13.18
C ARG A 233 9.87 -3.52 -13.67
N SER A 234 9.02 -4.55 -13.79
CA SER A 234 9.41 -5.84 -14.36
C SER A 234 8.29 -6.46 -15.18
N GLU A 235 8.66 -7.05 -16.31
CA GLU A 235 7.84 -7.91 -17.17
C GLU A 235 7.30 -9.15 -16.44
N ARG A 236 7.94 -9.53 -15.32
CA ARG A 236 7.54 -10.68 -14.51
C ARG A 236 6.36 -10.40 -13.60
N LEU A 237 5.96 -9.13 -13.42
CA LEU A 237 4.73 -8.81 -12.72
C LEU A 237 3.57 -9.16 -13.67
N ILE A 238 2.81 -10.19 -13.31
CA ILE A 238 1.72 -10.73 -14.10
C ILE A 238 0.39 -10.22 -13.52
N VAL A 239 -0.51 -9.83 -14.41
CA VAL A 239 -1.86 -9.37 -14.09
C VAL A 239 -2.86 -10.25 -14.84
N GLU A 240 -3.66 -11.02 -14.10
CA GLU A 240 -4.77 -11.80 -14.64
C GLU A 240 -6.10 -11.13 -14.29
N SER A 241 -6.76 -10.50 -15.27
CA SER A 241 -8.10 -9.91 -15.08
C SER A 241 -9.21 -10.92 -15.36
N ARG A 242 -10.27 -10.87 -14.56
CA ARG A 242 -11.52 -11.63 -14.74
C ARG A 242 -12.72 -10.75 -14.38
N ARG A 243 -13.90 -11.10 -14.88
CA ARG A 243 -15.16 -10.44 -14.48
C ARG A 243 -15.93 -11.34 -13.52
N ILE A 244 -16.34 -10.80 -12.39
CA ILE A 244 -17.06 -11.53 -11.33
C ILE A 244 -18.36 -10.78 -11.01
N GLY A 245 -19.44 -11.54 -10.74
CA GLY A 245 -20.77 -11.00 -10.47
C GLY A 245 -21.68 -11.04 -11.69
N ARG A 246 -22.86 -11.66 -11.56
CA ARG A 246 -23.84 -11.87 -12.65
C ARG A 246 -24.43 -10.56 -13.19
N GLN A 247 -24.66 -9.58 -12.32
CA GLN A 247 -25.25 -8.29 -12.67
C GLN A 247 -24.19 -7.19 -12.76
N THR A 248 -23.28 -7.11 -11.80
CA THR A 248 -22.28 -6.02 -11.76
C THR A 248 -21.14 -6.22 -12.76
N CYS A 249 -20.85 -7.46 -13.16
CA CYS A 249 -19.75 -7.79 -14.08
C CYS A 249 -18.42 -7.12 -13.70
N THR A 250 -18.12 -7.03 -12.41
CA THR A 250 -17.02 -6.26 -11.82
C THR A 250 -15.67 -6.84 -12.25
N GLU A 251 -14.76 -5.98 -12.70
CA GLU A 251 -13.39 -6.41 -13.05
C GLU A 251 -12.56 -6.67 -11.79
N VAL A 252 -11.96 -7.85 -11.71
CA VAL A 252 -11.09 -8.28 -10.61
C VAL A 252 -9.77 -8.74 -11.20
N ALA A 253 -8.66 -8.19 -10.71
CA ALA A 253 -7.31 -8.52 -11.15
C ALA A 253 -6.55 -9.30 -10.07
N LEU A 254 -6.05 -10.48 -10.44
CA LEU A 254 -5.07 -11.24 -9.68
C LEU A 254 -3.67 -10.81 -10.12
N VAL A 255 -2.88 -10.26 -9.20
CA VAL A 255 -1.54 -9.74 -9.45
C VAL A 255 -0.52 -10.56 -8.69
N TYR A 256 0.55 -11.00 -9.36
CA TYR A 256 1.62 -11.76 -8.74
C TYR A 256 2.95 -11.62 -9.50
N LEU A 257 4.06 -11.87 -8.82
CA LEU A 257 5.38 -11.84 -9.43
C LEU A 257 5.82 -13.24 -9.87
N LYS A 258 5.89 -13.46 -11.19
CA LYS A 258 6.35 -14.70 -11.82
C LYS A 258 7.74 -15.07 -11.31
N ASP A 259 7.96 -16.37 -11.09
CA ASP A 259 9.16 -16.97 -10.49
C ASP A 259 9.44 -16.63 -9.01
N THR A 260 8.67 -15.74 -8.40
CA THR A 260 8.77 -15.41 -6.97
C THR A 260 7.62 -16.02 -6.18
N ALA A 261 6.39 -15.81 -6.65
CA ALA A 261 5.20 -16.47 -6.10
C ALA A 261 5.26 -17.99 -6.35
N ARG A 262 4.71 -18.75 -5.40
CA ARG A 262 4.59 -20.21 -5.53
C ARG A 262 3.45 -20.52 -6.52
N PRO A 263 3.67 -21.40 -7.52
CA PRO A 263 2.62 -21.77 -8.47
C PRO A 263 1.36 -22.29 -7.76
N GLU A 264 1.53 -23.08 -6.70
CA GLU A 264 0.41 -23.65 -5.96
C GLU A 264 -0.48 -22.57 -5.30
N LEU A 265 0.13 -21.46 -4.85
CA LEU A 265 -0.58 -20.33 -4.28
C LEU A 265 -1.39 -19.57 -5.34
N VAL A 266 -0.81 -19.38 -6.53
CA VAL A 266 -1.46 -18.69 -7.65
C VAL A 266 -2.65 -19.50 -8.17
N GLU A 267 -2.48 -20.82 -8.32
CA GLU A 267 -3.58 -21.72 -8.71
C GLU A 267 -4.70 -21.71 -7.67
N GLU A 268 -4.37 -21.70 -6.38
CA GLU A 268 -5.36 -21.63 -5.31
C GLU A 268 -6.18 -20.33 -5.39
N ALA A 269 -5.51 -19.18 -5.59
CA ALA A 269 -6.18 -17.90 -5.76
C ALA A 269 -7.06 -17.89 -7.02
N ARG A 270 -6.56 -18.43 -8.13
CA ARG A 270 -7.32 -18.56 -9.37
C ARG A 270 -8.55 -19.43 -9.20
N ARG A 271 -8.44 -20.54 -8.48
CA ARG A 271 -9.52 -21.48 -8.18
C ARG A 271 -10.60 -20.82 -7.33
N ARG A 272 -10.22 -20.12 -6.25
CA ARG A 272 -11.18 -19.43 -5.37
C ARG A 272 -11.92 -18.33 -6.09
N LEU A 273 -11.22 -17.48 -6.85
CA LEU A 273 -11.84 -16.43 -7.66
C LEU A 273 -12.79 -17.00 -8.73
N ALA A 274 -12.48 -18.16 -9.30
CA ALA A 274 -13.36 -18.82 -10.28
C ALA A 274 -14.62 -19.44 -9.65
N ALA A 275 -14.58 -19.77 -8.35
CA ALA A 275 -15.70 -20.39 -7.64
C ALA A 275 -16.74 -19.36 -7.16
N ILE A 276 -16.47 -18.06 -7.28
CA ILE A 276 -17.39 -17.00 -6.84
C ILE A 276 -18.52 -16.88 -7.86
N ASP A 277 -19.72 -17.31 -7.47
CA ASP A 277 -20.97 -17.07 -8.19
C ASP A 277 -21.93 -16.27 -7.31
N VAL A 278 -22.03 -14.96 -7.60
CA VAL A 278 -22.83 -13.98 -6.84
C VAL A 278 -23.54 -13.04 -7.80
N ASP A 279 -24.62 -12.39 -7.34
CA ASP A 279 -25.32 -11.38 -8.14
C ASP A 279 -24.42 -10.18 -8.46
N GLY A 280 -23.56 -9.76 -7.54
CA GLY A 280 -22.67 -8.63 -7.75
C GLY A 280 -21.55 -8.51 -6.73
N VAL A 281 -20.51 -7.77 -7.11
CA VAL A 281 -19.37 -7.41 -6.27
C VAL A 281 -19.25 -5.89 -6.27
N ILE A 282 -19.49 -5.27 -5.12
CA ILE A 282 -19.46 -3.80 -4.97
C ILE A 282 -18.12 -3.34 -4.38
N ASP A 283 -17.61 -4.07 -3.40
CA ASP A 283 -16.35 -3.76 -2.71
C ASP A 283 -15.47 -5.01 -2.59
N SER A 284 -14.15 -4.80 -2.42
CA SER A 284 -13.20 -5.89 -2.20
C SER A 284 -13.53 -6.71 -0.95
N GLY A 285 -14.19 -6.14 0.06
CA GLY A 285 -14.67 -6.88 1.23
C GLY A 285 -15.62 -8.04 0.88
N TYR A 286 -16.38 -7.95 -0.22
CA TYR A 286 -17.25 -9.05 -0.66
C TYR A 286 -16.39 -10.22 -1.14
N LEU A 287 -15.35 -9.92 -1.94
CA LEU A 287 -14.40 -10.94 -2.40
C LEU A 287 -13.65 -11.56 -1.23
N GLU A 288 -13.32 -10.76 -0.21
CA GLU A 288 -12.64 -11.22 1.00
C GLU A 288 -13.39 -12.40 1.62
N GLU A 289 -14.70 -12.28 1.87
CA GLU A 289 -15.50 -13.35 2.48
C GLU A 289 -15.52 -14.65 1.67
N TYR A 290 -15.58 -14.57 0.34
CA TYR A 290 -15.65 -15.76 -0.52
C TYR A 290 -14.30 -16.47 -0.71
N ILE A 291 -13.18 -15.75 -0.61
CA ILE A 291 -11.84 -16.33 -0.84
C ILE A 291 -11.13 -16.76 0.46
N GLN A 292 -11.70 -16.49 1.64
CA GLN A 292 -11.15 -16.95 2.90
C GLN A 292 -11.27 -18.48 3.07
N ASP A 293 -10.29 -19.09 3.76
CA ASP A 293 -10.20 -20.56 3.95
C ASP A 293 -11.26 -21.14 4.90
N LYS A 294 -11.69 -20.37 5.90
CA LYS A 294 -12.60 -20.83 6.95
C LYS A 294 -13.70 -19.82 7.21
N THR A 295 -14.94 -20.32 7.25
CA THR A 295 -16.17 -19.52 7.39
C THR A 295 -16.46 -19.07 8.83
N PHE A 296 -15.75 -19.57 9.85
CA PHE A 296 -15.98 -19.19 11.26
C PHE A 296 -14.68 -18.89 12.01
N THR A 297 -14.19 -17.67 11.86
CA THR A 297 -13.07 -17.12 12.64
C THR A 297 -13.22 -15.62 12.79
N PHE A 298 -12.90 -15.08 13.97
CA PHE A 298 -12.81 -13.63 14.17
C PHE A 298 -11.50 -13.06 13.61
N PHE A 299 -10.50 -13.91 13.37
CA PHE A 299 -9.18 -13.48 12.93
C PHE A 299 -9.13 -13.35 11.40
N PRO A 300 -8.67 -12.20 10.89
CA PRO A 300 -8.52 -11.99 9.45
C PRO A 300 -7.45 -12.92 8.88
N THR A 301 -7.77 -13.58 7.76
CA THR A 301 -6.85 -14.45 7.02
C THR A 301 -6.36 -13.83 5.71
N LEU A 302 -6.80 -12.60 5.43
CA LEU A 302 -6.37 -11.73 4.35
C LEU A 302 -5.99 -10.38 4.95
N LEU A 303 -5.10 -9.66 4.27
CA LEU A 303 -4.73 -8.30 4.64
C LEU A 303 -5.23 -7.36 3.57
N ASN A 304 -6.14 -6.46 3.94
CA ASN A 304 -6.55 -5.34 3.10
C ASN A 304 -5.60 -4.15 3.29
N THR A 305 -5.23 -3.48 2.20
CA THR A 305 -4.37 -2.30 2.26
C THR A 305 -4.74 -1.30 1.18
N GLU A 306 -4.79 -0.02 1.56
CA GLU A 306 -4.91 1.10 0.62
C GLU A 306 -3.55 1.45 0.00
N ARG A 307 -2.47 0.77 0.36
CA ARG A 307 -1.10 1.22 0.09
C ARG A 307 -0.45 0.44 -1.05
N PRO A 308 -0.07 1.08 -2.17
CA PRO A 308 0.60 0.43 -3.29
C PRO A 308 2.02 -0.04 -2.94
N ASP A 309 2.75 0.70 -2.12
CA ASP A 309 4.10 0.36 -1.66
C ASP A 309 4.12 -0.88 -0.75
N GLN A 310 3.13 -1.00 0.13
CA GLN A 310 2.92 -2.21 0.93
C GLN A 310 2.62 -3.41 0.02
N THR A 311 1.67 -3.25 -0.90
CA THR A 311 1.32 -4.30 -1.86
C THR A 311 2.52 -4.75 -2.68
N ALA A 312 3.31 -3.81 -3.19
CA ALA A 312 4.53 -4.12 -3.94
C ALA A 312 5.57 -4.89 -3.09
N ALA A 313 5.74 -4.52 -1.82
CA ALA A 313 6.63 -5.24 -0.91
C ALA A 313 6.19 -6.70 -0.71
N TYR A 314 4.89 -6.95 -0.56
CA TYR A 314 4.34 -8.30 -0.44
C TYR A 314 4.52 -9.11 -1.73
N LEU A 315 4.27 -8.53 -2.90
CA LEU A 315 4.49 -9.17 -4.20
C LEU A 315 5.97 -9.58 -4.39
N LEU A 316 6.91 -8.72 -3.98
CA LEU A 316 8.35 -9.01 -4.01
C LEU A 316 8.76 -10.14 -3.06
N GLU A 317 7.97 -10.40 -2.02
CA GLU A 317 8.16 -11.51 -1.08
C GLU A 317 7.47 -12.82 -1.52
N GLY A 318 6.71 -12.79 -2.63
CA GLY A 318 6.07 -13.97 -3.22
C GLY A 318 4.61 -14.19 -2.80
N HIS A 319 3.97 -13.14 -2.30
CA HIS A 319 2.52 -13.11 -2.10
C HIS A 319 1.78 -12.83 -3.41
N VAL A 320 0.47 -13.01 -3.39
CA VAL A 320 -0.46 -12.57 -4.43
C VAL A 320 -1.29 -11.39 -3.91
N ALA A 321 -1.68 -10.50 -4.82
CA ALA A 321 -2.57 -9.39 -4.54
C ALA A 321 -3.82 -9.51 -5.42
N ILE A 322 -4.98 -9.19 -4.87
CA ILE A 322 -6.26 -9.18 -5.59
C ILE A 322 -6.79 -7.75 -5.50
N LEU A 323 -7.08 -7.17 -6.67
CA LEU A 323 -7.64 -5.83 -6.81
C LEU A 323 -9.04 -5.97 -7.41
N SER A 324 -10.00 -5.21 -6.91
CA SER A 324 -11.36 -5.12 -7.50
C SER A 324 -11.58 -3.71 -8.00
N ASP A 325 -12.18 -3.58 -9.18
CA ASP A 325 -12.70 -2.30 -9.65
C ASP A 325 -13.83 -1.84 -8.72
N GLY A 326 -13.84 -0.55 -8.38
CA GLY A 326 -14.74 0.05 -7.41
C GLY A 326 -14.22 0.12 -5.96
N SER A 327 -13.10 -0.54 -5.63
CA SER A 327 -12.56 -0.57 -4.25
C SER A 327 -11.16 0.04 -4.15
N PRO A 328 -10.88 0.92 -3.16
CA PRO A 328 -9.55 1.49 -2.92
C PRO A 328 -8.63 0.57 -2.11
N PHE A 329 -8.96 -0.71 -1.96
CA PHE A 329 -8.17 -1.67 -1.20
C PHE A 329 -7.67 -2.83 -2.07
N ALA A 330 -6.42 -3.23 -1.84
CA ALA A 330 -5.87 -4.48 -2.33
C ALA A 330 -5.96 -5.56 -1.25
N LEU A 331 -6.40 -6.76 -1.61
CA LEU A 331 -6.39 -7.94 -0.74
C LEU A 331 -5.09 -8.72 -0.95
N LEU A 332 -4.30 -8.88 0.09
CA LEU A 332 -3.04 -9.61 0.08
C LEU A 332 -3.20 -10.99 0.69
N ALA A 333 -2.70 -12.00 -0.01
CA ALA A 333 -2.70 -13.38 0.42
C ALA A 333 -1.36 -14.06 0.08
N PRO A 334 -0.89 -15.03 0.86
CA PRO A 334 -1.35 -15.44 2.19
C PRO A 334 -0.86 -14.47 3.28
N VAL A 335 -1.49 -14.41 4.43
CA VAL A 335 -0.98 -13.64 5.57
C VAL A 335 -0.93 -14.44 6.87
N THR A 336 0.03 -14.09 7.73
CA THR A 336 0.22 -14.69 9.04
C THR A 336 -0.12 -13.69 10.13
N LEU A 337 -0.43 -14.17 11.33
CA LEU A 337 -0.81 -13.33 12.48
C LEU A 337 0.18 -12.16 12.70
N TYR A 338 1.47 -12.45 12.62
CA TYR A 338 2.51 -11.47 12.89
C TYR A 338 2.57 -10.32 11.88
N ARG A 339 2.07 -10.53 10.65
CA ARG A 339 2.03 -9.49 9.62
C ARG A 339 1.07 -8.36 9.97
N PHE A 340 0.01 -8.64 10.72
CA PHE A 340 -0.92 -7.61 11.20
C PHE A 340 -0.29 -6.66 12.22
N PHE A 341 0.81 -7.06 12.86
CA PHE A 341 1.57 -6.20 13.77
C PHE A 341 2.71 -5.46 13.06
N GLN A 342 2.89 -5.63 11.76
CA GLN A 342 3.92 -4.94 10.98
C GLN A 342 3.30 -3.76 10.22
N SER A 343 3.94 -2.59 10.31
CA SER A 343 3.59 -1.43 9.51
C SER A 343 4.63 -1.26 8.39
N PRO A 344 4.26 -0.78 7.18
CA PRO A 344 5.24 -0.38 6.16
C PRO A 344 6.28 0.60 6.69
N GLU A 345 5.88 1.50 7.60
CA GLU A 345 6.74 2.48 8.25
C GLU A 345 7.88 1.83 9.05
N ASP A 346 7.66 0.62 9.57
CA ASP A 346 8.70 -0.16 10.23
C ASP A 346 9.90 -0.28 9.33
N TYR A 347 9.72 -0.40 8.01
CA TYR A 347 10.82 -0.59 7.08
C TYR A 347 11.47 0.72 6.64
N TYR A 348 10.86 1.89 6.87
CA TYR A 348 11.39 3.21 6.48
C TYR A 348 12.18 3.90 7.58
N GLN A 349 11.95 3.53 8.83
CA GLN A 349 12.67 4.07 9.98
C GLN A 349 13.96 3.28 10.30
N ARG A 350 14.69 3.71 11.34
CA ARG A 350 15.82 2.93 11.88
C ARG A 350 15.32 1.65 12.55
N PHE A 351 16.15 0.60 12.52
CA PHE A 351 15.76 -0.75 12.92
C PHE A 351 15.51 -0.90 14.44
N ASP A 352 16.22 -0.10 15.24
CA ASP A 352 16.09 -0.01 16.69
C ASP A 352 14.71 0.53 17.10
N ILE A 353 14.33 1.70 16.58
CA ILE A 353 13.02 2.31 16.84
C ILE A 353 11.89 1.42 16.34
N ALA A 354 12.02 0.91 15.10
CA ALA A 354 10.99 0.04 14.53
C ALA A 354 10.79 -1.26 15.33
N SER A 355 11.86 -1.85 15.86
CA SER A 355 11.76 -3.04 16.72
C SER A 355 11.05 -2.72 18.04
N PHE A 356 11.39 -1.59 18.66
CA PHE A 356 10.73 -1.14 19.88
C PHE A 356 9.23 -0.88 19.68
N LEU A 357 8.86 -0.17 18.61
CA LEU A 357 7.46 0.09 18.27
C LEU A 357 6.67 -1.20 17.94
N ARG A 358 7.33 -2.22 17.38
CA ARG A 358 6.71 -3.52 17.11
C ARG A 358 6.42 -4.29 18.39
N LEU A 359 7.32 -4.23 19.38
CA LEU A 359 7.09 -4.80 20.71
C LEU A 359 5.94 -4.08 21.44
N ILE A 360 5.89 -2.75 21.36
CA ILE A 360 4.76 -1.98 21.90
C ILE A 360 3.45 -2.42 21.26
N ARG A 361 3.39 -2.58 19.93
CA ARG A 361 2.19 -3.06 19.22
C ARG A 361 1.72 -4.43 19.70
N MET A 362 2.65 -5.39 19.84
CA MET A 362 2.32 -6.73 20.33
C MET A 362 1.85 -6.70 21.79
N GLY A 363 2.52 -5.93 22.64
CA GLY A 363 2.15 -5.75 24.05
C GLY A 363 0.79 -5.06 24.21
N ALA A 364 0.54 -3.99 23.45
CA ALA A 364 -0.73 -3.26 23.44
C ALA A 364 -1.88 -4.17 22.98
N PHE A 365 -1.66 -5.04 22.00
CA PHE A 365 -2.65 -6.04 21.60
C PHE A 365 -2.99 -7.01 22.75
N LEU A 366 -1.98 -7.53 23.44
CA LEU A 366 -2.19 -8.43 24.59
C LEU A 366 -2.91 -7.72 25.74
N ILE A 367 -2.54 -6.48 26.04
CA ILE A 367 -3.20 -5.63 27.05
C ILE A 367 -4.65 -5.38 26.65
N SER A 368 -4.89 -4.97 25.41
CA SER A 368 -6.24 -4.72 24.89
C SER A 368 -7.13 -5.96 25.00
N LEU A 369 -6.58 -7.15 24.80
CA LEU A 369 -7.32 -8.40 24.89
C LEU A 369 -7.58 -8.87 26.34
N HIS A 370 -6.57 -8.80 27.21
CA HIS A 370 -6.61 -9.46 28.53
C HIS A 370 -6.88 -8.53 29.71
N LEU A 371 -6.58 -7.23 29.61
CA LEU A 371 -6.58 -6.35 30.79
C LEU A 371 -7.93 -6.28 31.51
N PRO A 372 -9.09 -6.13 30.82
CA PRO A 372 -10.39 -6.13 31.50
C PRO A 372 -10.68 -7.48 32.17
N ALA A 373 -10.36 -8.59 31.50
CA ALA A 373 -10.57 -9.93 32.03
C ALA A 373 -9.70 -10.21 33.28
N LEU A 374 -8.42 -9.81 33.23
CA LEU A 374 -7.51 -9.91 34.37
C LEU A 374 -8.00 -9.07 35.57
N TYR A 375 -8.48 -7.86 35.32
CA TYR A 375 -9.06 -7.01 36.37
C TYR A 375 -10.26 -7.69 37.04
N ILE A 376 -11.19 -8.25 36.24
CA ILE A 376 -12.36 -8.99 36.75
C ILE A 376 -11.92 -10.20 37.59
N ALA A 377 -10.96 -10.99 37.09
CA ALA A 377 -10.49 -12.20 37.77
C ALA A 377 -9.81 -11.91 39.12
N ILE A 378 -8.97 -10.86 39.18
CA ILE A 378 -8.27 -10.45 40.40
C ILE A 378 -9.27 -9.90 41.43
N THR A 379 -10.14 -8.98 41.00
CA THR A 379 -11.06 -8.31 41.93
C THR A 379 -12.19 -9.21 42.42
N THR A 380 -12.54 -10.27 41.69
CA THR A 380 -13.65 -11.16 42.04
C THR A 380 -13.19 -12.46 42.71
N PHE A 381 -12.10 -13.08 42.22
CA PHE A 381 -11.69 -14.41 42.67
C PHE A 381 -10.34 -14.44 43.40
N HIS A 382 -9.44 -13.48 43.15
CA HIS A 382 -8.05 -13.55 43.63
C HIS A 382 -7.60 -12.24 44.29
N GLN A 383 -8.41 -11.74 45.22
CA GLN A 383 -8.16 -10.46 45.89
C GLN A 383 -6.86 -10.47 46.71
N GLU A 384 -6.45 -11.64 47.21
CA GLU A 384 -5.24 -11.85 48.00
C GLU A 384 -3.94 -11.52 47.26
N MET A 385 -3.97 -11.46 45.92
CA MET A 385 -2.81 -11.08 45.12
C MET A 385 -2.52 -9.58 45.15
N MET A 386 -3.46 -8.76 45.60
CA MET A 386 -3.28 -7.32 45.66
C MET A 386 -2.61 -6.91 46.98
N PRO A 387 -1.64 -5.98 46.94
CA PRO A 387 -1.13 -5.34 48.15
C PRO A 387 -2.28 -4.77 48.98
N THR A 388 -2.24 -4.99 50.30
CA THR A 388 -3.35 -4.63 51.21
C THR A 388 -3.78 -3.16 51.06
N ASN A 389 -2.83 -2.24 50.87
CA ASN A 389 -3.13 -0.81 50.68
C ASN A 389 -3.94 -0.54 49.41
N LEU A 390 -3.63 -1.24 48.30
CA LEU A 390 -4.38 -1.12 47.05
C LEU A 390 -5.77 -1.74 47.18
N LEU A 391 -5.88 -2.88 47.86
CA LEU A 391 -7.15 -3.54 48.11
C LEU A 391 -8.08 -2.65 48.94
N ILE A 392 -7.60 -2.05 50.03
CA ILE A 392 -8.39 -1.12 50.86
C ILE A 392 -8.88 0.07 50.03
N SER A 393 -8.00 0.67 49.22
CA SER A 393 -8.36 1.80 48.37
C SER A 393 -9.40 1.42 47.31
N LEU A 394 -9.25 0.25 46.66
CA LEU A 394 -10.20 -0.23 45.67
C LEU A 394 -11.55 -0.59 46.30
N SER A 395 -11.56 -1.25 47.46
CA SER A 395 -12.79 -1.58 48.17
C SER A 395 -13.56 -0.31 48.57
N ALA A 396 -12.86 0.73 49.06
CA ALA A 396 -13.47 2.02 49.36
C ALA A 396 -14.07 2.70 48.11
N GLN A 397 -13.41 2.60 46.95
CA GLN A 397 -13.95 3.12 45.69
C GLN A 397 -15.17 2.33 45.17
N ARG A 398 -15.37 1.09 45.63
CA ARG A 398 -16.48 0.22 45.22
C ARG A 398 -17.63 0.19 46.23
N GLU A 399 -17.47 0.80 47.40
CA GLU A 399 -18.49 0.79 48.47
C GLU A 399 -19.83 1.41 48.03
N GLY A 400 -19.80 2.35 47.07
CA GLY A 400 -20.99 2.96 46.47
C GLY A 400 -21.47 2.33 45.16
N VAL A 401 -20.79 1.29 44.64
CA VAL A 401 -21.06 0.72 43.31
C VAL A 401 -21.95 -0.52 43.44
N PRO A 402 -23.18 -0.52 42.87
CA PRO A 402 -24.15 -1.60 43.07
C PRO A 402 -23.87 -2.85 42.23
N PHE A 403 -22.92 -2.78 41.29
CA PHE A 403 -22.68 -3.82 40.29
C PHE A 403 -21.39 -4.63 40.54
N PRO A 404 -21.41 -5.96 40.25
CA PRO A 404 -20.19 -6.77 40.20
C PRO A 404 -19.21 -6.28 39.15
N ALA A 405 -17.92 -6.63 39.31
CA ALA A 405 -16.84 -6.16 38.41
C ALA A 405 -17.09 -6.54 36.95
N LEU A 406 -17.66 -7.72 36.70
CA LEU A 406 -18.03 -8.16 35.35
C LEU A 406 -19.07 -7.23 34.71
N VAL A 407 -20.15 -6.91 35.43
CA VAL A 407 -21.25 -6.08 34.92
C VAL A 407 -20.76 -4.65 34.68
N GLU A 408 -19.98 -4.13 35.62
CA GLU A 408 -19.33 -2.83 35.54
C GLU A 408 -18.45 -2.71 34.28
N ALA A 409 -17.60 -3.72 34.03
CA ALA A 409 -16.71 -3.75 32.87
C ALA A 409 -17.49 -3.91 31.56
N LEU A 410 -18.51 -4.77 31.52
CA LEU A 410 -19.35 -4.96 30.33
C LEU A 410 -20.09 -3.68 29.94
N LEU A 411 -20.65 -2.97 30.92
CA LEU A 411 -21.35 -1.71 30.71
C LEU A 411 -20.40 -0.65 30.13
N MET A 412 -19.23 -0.49 30.75
CA MET A 412 -18.24 0.50 30.29
C MET A 412 -17.67 0.17 28.93
N GLU A 413 -17.37 -1.10 28.67
CA GLU A 413 -16.86 -1.53 27.38
C GLU A 413 -17.90 -1.38 26.28
N LEU A 414 -19.14 -1.78 26.52
CA LEU A 414 -20.23 -1.55 25.56
C LEU A 414 -20.42 -0.06 25.28
N THR A 415 -20.35 0.79 26.32
CA THR A 415 -20.48 2.24 26.15
C THR A 415 -19.33 2.81 25.34
N PHE A 416 -18.11 2.34 25.58
CA PHE A 416 -16.94 2.75 24.79
C PHE A 416 -17.07 2.33 23.32
N GLU A 417 -17.59 1.13 23.05
CA GLU A 417 -17.85 0.66 21.69
C GLU A 417 -18.89 1.52 20.96
N VAL A 418 -19.98 1.89 21.64
CA VAL A 418 -20.99 2.82 21.09
C VAL A 418 -20.36 4.18 20.78
N LEU A 419 -19.54 4.72 21.69
CA LEU A 419 -18.84 5.98 21.47
C LEU A 419 -17.88 5.90 20.28
N ARG A 420 -17.16 4.79 20.14
CA ARG A 420 -16.22 4.57 19.03
C ARG A 420 -16.95 4.49 17.70
N GLU A 421 -18.04 3.74 17.63
CA GLU A 421 -18.84 3.57 16.42
C GLU A 421 -19.53 4.89 16.01
N ALA A 422 -20.01 5.66 16.99
CA ALA A 422 -20.51 7.01 16.75
C ALA A 422 -19.38 7.91 16.24
N GLY A 423 -18.20 7.86 16.86
CA GLY A 423 -17.05 8.71 16.52
C GLY A 423 -16.56 8.53 15.08
N VAL A 424 -16.52 7.30 14.56
CA VAL A 424 -16.06 7.02 13.18
C VAL A 424 -17.08 7.42 12.11
N ARG A 425 -18.37 7.51 12.44
CA ARG A 425 -19.45 7.88 11.51
C ARG A 425 -19.73 9.38 11.47
N MET A 426 -19.22 10.13 12.45
CA MET A 426 -19.49 11.55 12.58
C MET A 426 -18.58 12.39 11.66
N PRO A 427 -19.05 13.52 11.13
CA PRO A 427 -18.22 14.42 10.34
C PRO A 427 -16.95 14.81 11.10
N ARG A 428 -15.82 14.95 10.38
CA ARG A 428 -14.51 15.27 10.98
C ARG A 428 -14.52 16.51 11.90
N ALA A 429 -15.43 17.46 11.66
CA ALA A 429 -15.60 18.65 12.49
C ALA A 429 -16.18 18.37 13.90
N ILE A 430 -17.00 17.33 14.05
CA ILE A 430 -17.73 17.01 15.30
C ILE A 430 -17.12 15.80 16.02
N GLY A 431 -16.39 14.93 15.30
CA GLY A 431 -15.75 13.74 15.86
C GLY A 431 -14.92 13.99 17.14
N PRO A 432 -14.01 14.99 17.17
CA PRO A 432 -13.26 15.32 18.38
C PRO A 432 -14.15 15.72 19.56
N ALA A 433 -15.24 16.46 19.31
CA ALA A 433 -16.17 16.87 20.36
C ALA A 433 -16.90 15.68 20.99
N ILE A 434 -17.35 14.71 20.18
CA ILE A 434 -17.96 13.46 20.67
C ILE A 434 -16.95 12.63 21.45
N SER A 435 -15.68 12.58 21.03
CA SER A 435 -14.65 11.88 21.79
C SER A 435 -14.39 12.54 23.16
N ILE A 436 -14.41 13.88 23.23
CA ILE A 436 -14.24 14.62 24.49
C ILE A 436 -15.45 14.41 25.41
N VAL A 437 -16.67 14.55 24.86
CA VAL A 437 -17.91 14.33 25.61
C VAL A 437 -18.01 12.88 26.07
N GLY A 438 -17.70 11.91 25.20
CA GLY A 438 -17.68 10.50 25.55
C GLY A 438 -16.68 10.17 26.66
N ALA A 439 -15.43 10.63 26.53
CA ALA A 439 -14.41 10.33 27.53
C ALA A 439 -14.65 11.04 28.87
N LEU A 440 -14.97 12.34 28.84
CA LEU A 440 -15.13 13.15 30.05
C LEU A 440 -16.50 12.95 30.68
N VAL A 441 -17.59 13.13 29.92
CA VAL A 441 -18.94 13.13 30.48
C VAL A 441 -19.34 11.73 30.90
N ILE A 442 -19.15 10.71 30.04
CA ILE A 442 -19.51 9.34 30.45
C ILE A 442 -18.56 8.84 31.54
N GLY A 443 -17.25 9.05 31.41
CA GLY A 443 -16.29 8.61 32.42
C GLY A 443 -16.57 9.21 33.80
N THR A 444 -16.65 10.55 33.88
CA THR A 444 -16.83 11.23 35.17
C THR A 444 -18.25 11.13 35.71
N ALA A 445 -19.28 11.23 34.87
CA ALA A 445 -20.67 11.14 35.34
C ALA A 445 -21.00 9.72 35.82
N THR A 446 -20.46 8.68 35.18
CA THR A 446 -20.70 7.29 35.61
C THR A 446 -20.04 7.01 36.97
N VAL A 447 -18.85 7.58 37.22
CA VAL A 447 -18.19 7.50 38.52
C VAL A 447 -18.94 8.30 39.59
N GLN A 448 -19.36 9.53 39.28
CA GLN A 448 -20.12 10.37 40.21
C GLN A 448 -21.51 9.81 40.54
N ALA A 449 -22.15 9.16 39.57
CA ALA A 449 -23.42 8.45 39.76
C ALA A 449 -23.26 7.16 40.56
N GLY A 450 -22.03 6.76 40.91
CA GLY A 450 -21.75 5.51 41.62
C GLY A 450 -22.07 4.26 40.80
N LEU A 451 -22.24 4.37 39.48
CA LEU A 451 -22.55 3.21 38.63
C LEU A 451 -21.30 2.36 38.34
N VAL A 452 -20.13 3.00 38.34
CA VAL A 452 -18.83 2.39 37.99
C VAL A 452 -17.74 3.00 38.88
N SER A 453 -16.74 2.20 39.25
CA SER A 453 -15.57 2.63 40.01
C SER A 453 -14.56 3.41 39.15
N ALA A 454 -13.83 4.33 39.77
CA ALA A 454 -12.76 5.07 39.09
C ALA A 454 -11.68 4.13 38.50
N ALA A 455 -11.37 3.03 39.21
CA ALA A 455 -10.44 2.02 38.74
C ALA A 455 -10.87 1.37 37.43
N MET A 456 -12.15 1.02 37.28
CA MET A 456 -12.65 0.43 36.02
C MET A 456 -12.58 1.41 34.85
N VAL A 457 -12.87 2.70 35.07
CA VAL A 457 -12.73 3.72 34.03
C VAL A 457 -11.29 3.79 33.52
N ILE A 458 -10.31 3.71 34.42
CA ILE A 458 -8.88 3.67 34.04
C ILE A 458 -8.56 2.43 33.21
N ILE A 459 -9.04 1.25 33.63
CA ILE A 459 -8.82 -0.02 32.91
C ILE A 459 -9.39 0.04 31.50
N VAL A 460 -10.63 0.50 31.34
CA VAL A 460 -11.28 0.60 30.02
C VAL A 460 -10.60 1.66 29.15
N ALA A 461 -10.24 2.82 29.70
CA ALA A 461 -9.50 3.84 28.97
C ALA A 461 -8.14 3.33 28.46
N PHE A 462 -7.39 2.60 29.29
CA PHE A 462 -6.10 2.04 28.88
C PHE A 462 -6.24 0.91 27.86
N THR A 463 -7.27 0.07 28.00
CA THR A 463 -7.64 -0.98 27.05
C THR A 463 -8.00 -0.39 25.68
N ALA A 464 -8.81 0.67 25.68
CA ALA A 464 -9.20 1.43 24.50
C ALA A 464 -8.00 2.04 23.77
N ILE A 465 -7.12 2.76 24.49
CA ILE A 465 -5.91 3.35 23.92
C ILE A 465 -5.02 2.26 23.31
N SER A 466 -4.85 1.14 24.02
CA SER A 466 -4.06 0.00 23.55
C SER A 466 -4.62 -0.60 22.26
N SER A 467 -5.94 -0.62 22.08
CA SER A 467 -6.58 -1.12 20.86
C SER A 467 -6.25 -0.29 19.60
N PHE A 468 -6.02 1.01 19.75
CA PHE A 468 -5.69 1.92 18.63
C PHE A 468 -4.23 1.86 18.18
N VAL A 469 -3.38 1.15 18.93
CA VAL A 469 -1.97 0.95 18.57
C VAL A 469 -1.83 -0.05 17.40
N ALA A 470 -2.82 -0.93 17.22
CA ALA A 470 -2.81 -1.91 16.13
C ALA A 470 -2.85 -1.20 14.75
N PRO A 471 -1.91 -1.48 13.83
CA PRO A 471 -1.81 -0.76 12.57
C PRO A 471 -2.88 -1.18 11.55
N GLN A 472 -3.54 -2.32 11.79
CA GLN A 472 -4.60 -2.86 10.93
C GLN A 472 -5.89 -2.95 11.73
N VAL A 473 -6.97 -2.36 11.21
CA VAL A 473 -8.26 -2.31 11.92
C VAL A 473 -8.86 -3.72 12.08
N ASN A 474 -8.67 -4.61 11.11
CA ASN A 474 -9.23 -5.95 11.13
C ASN A 474 -8.74 -6.79 12.33
N ILE A 475 -7.45 -6.70 12.68
CA ILE A 475 -6.91 -7.44 13.86
C ILE A 475 -7.37 -6.82 15.18
N ALA A 476 -7.57 -5.50 15.22
CA ALA A 476 -8.11 -4.81 16.39
C ALA A 476 -9.58 -5.21 16.64
N ASN A 477 -10.36 -5.35 15.57
CA ASN A 477 -11.75 -5.84 15.66
C ASN A 477 -11.81 -7.30 16.11
N ALA A 478 -10.88 -8.15 15.68
CA ALA A 478 -10.77 -9.52 16.17
C ALA A 478 -10.51 -9.56 17.69
N ALA A 479 -9.56 -8.74 18.18
CA ALA A 479 -9.28 -8.62 19.61
C ALA A 479 -10.49 -8.10 20.40
N ARG A 480 -11.22 -7.14 19.84
CA ARG A 480 -12.43 -6.57 20.45
C ARG A 480 -13.49 -7.62 20.72
N LEU A 481 -13.80 -8.48 19.73
CA LEU A 481 -14.80 -9.54 19.91
C LEU A 481 -14.32 -10.57 20.93
N MET A 482 -13.05 -11.00 20.83
CA MET A 482 -12.47 -11.96 21.77
C MET A 482 -12.43 -11.43 23.21
N ARG A 483 -12.20 -10.13 23.41
CA ARG A 483 -12.14 -9.47 24.71
C ARG A 483 -13.41 -9.70 25.54
N PHE A 484 -14.59 -9.62 24.93
CA PHE A 484 -15.85 -9.92 25.62
C PHE A 484 -15.94 -11.39 26.07
N LEU A 485 -15.45 -12.34 25.25
CA LEU A 485 -15.39 -13.75 25.64
C LEU A 485 -14.44 -13.95 26.82
N PHE A 486 -13.27 -13.30 26.83
CA PHE A 486 -12.33 -13.33 27.95
C PHE A 486 -12.94 -12.74 29.23
N MET A 487 -13.66 -11.62 29.14
CA MET A 487 -14.33 -11.02 30.29
C MET A 487 -15.39 -11.95 30.88
N LEU A 488 -16.23 -12.55 30.05
CA LEU A 488 -17.24 -13.51 30.50
C LEU A 488 -16.61 -14.74 31.16
N SER A 489 -15.57 -15.31 30.53
CA SER A 489 -14.85 -16.46 31.09
C SER A 489 -14.19 -16.12 32.44
N ALA A 490 -13.57 -14.96 32.54
CA ALA A 490 -12.97 -14.46 33.78
C ALA A 490 -14.00 -14.19 34.88
N GLY A 491 -15.18 -13.71 34.51
CA GLY A 491 -16.27 -13.44 35.45
C GLY A 491 -16.91 -14.70 36.03
N VAL A 492 -16.83 -15.84 35.33
CA VAL A 492 -17.38 -17.12 35.81
C VAL A 492 -16.30 -17.98 36.49
N LEU A 493 -15.08 -18.01 35.96
CA LEU A 493 -14.04 -18.97 36.36
C LEU A 493 -12.72 -18.31 36.81
N GLY A 494 -12.64 -16.98 36.86
CA GLY A 494 -11.40 -16.27 37.20
C GLY A 494 -10.24 -16.60 36.25
N PHE A 495 -9.03 -16.79 36.79
CA PHE A 495 -7.85 -17.13 35.99
C PHE A 495 -7.97 -18.46 35.24
N VAL A 496 -8.67 -19.44 35.81
CA VAL A 496 -8.90 -20.73 35.13
C VAL A 496 -9.67 -20.52 33.83
N GLY A 497 -10.64 -19.61 33.83
CA GLY A 497 -11.39 -19.24 32.63
C GLY A 497 -10.53 -18.56 31.57
N ILE A 498 -9.67 -17.62 31.98
CA ILE A 498 -8.75 -16.92 31.09
C ILE A 498 -7.79 -17.91 30.43
N ILE A 499 -7.09 -18.72 31.23
CA ILE A 499 -6.11 -19.70 30.74
C ILE A 499 -6.77 -20.74 29.83
N SER A 500 -7.97 -21.21 30.19
CA SER A 500 -8.70 -22.17 29.35
C SER A 500 -9.07 -21.58 27.99
N LEU A 501 -9.53 -20.33 27.97
CA LEU A 501 -9.86 -19.64 26.72
C LEU A 501 -8.62 -19.31 25.90
N ASP A 502 -7.49 -18.97 26.53
CA ASP A 502 -6.20 -18.81 25.86
C ASP A 502 -5.74 -20.10 25.17
N LEU A 503 -5.88 -21.24 25.85
CA LEU A 503 -5.55 -22.55 25.26
C LEU A 503 -6.42 -22.83 24.03
N ILE A 504 -7.74 -22.61 24.13
CA ILE A 504 -8.68 -22.78 23.01
C ILE A 504 -8.31 -21.83 21.86
N LEU A 505 -7.99 -20.57 22.17
CA LEU A 505 -7.59 -19.58 21.20
C LEU A 505 -6.30 -19.98 20.47
N ILE A 506 -5.26 -20.41 21.21
CA ILE A 506 -4.00 -20.85 20.62
C ILE A 506 -4.21 -22.08 19.72
N ILE A 507 -5.02 -23.05 20.15
CA ILE A 507 -5.36 -24.23 19.33
C ILE A 507 -6.07 -23.80 18.04
N HIS A 508 -7.05 -22.90 18.14
CA HIS A 508 -7.76 -22.36 16.97
C HIS A 508 -6.79 -21.67 16.01
N LEU A 509 -5.95 -20.76 16.49
CA LEU A 509 -4.96 -20.03 15.70
C LEU A 509 -3.93 -20.98 15.04
N ALA A 510 -3.51 -22.03 15.74
CA ALA A 510 -2.60 -23.04 15.19
C ALA A 510 -3.24 -23.87 14.08
N GLY A 511 -4.56 -24.07 14.12
CA GLY A 511 -5.33 -24.75 13.08
C GLY A 511 -5.70 -23.86 11.89
N LEU A 512 -5.51 -22.53 11.97
CA LEU A 512 -5.81 -21.60 10.87
C LEU A 512 -4.76 -21.66 9.78
N HIS A 513 -5.22 -21.55 8.54
CA HIS A 513 -4.40 -21.45 7.35
C HIS A 513 -4.87 -20.24 6.53
N SER A 514 -3.93 -19.58 5.86
CA SER A 514 -4.19 -18.58 4.84
C SER A 514 -3.57 -19.08 3.55
N PHE A 515 -4.41 -19.45 2.57
CA PHE A 515 -4.03 -19.99 1.27
C PHE A 515 -2.98 -21.12 1.38
N GLY A 516 -3.28 -22.09 2.25
CA GLY A 516 -2.43 -23.26 2.49
C GLY A 516 -1.20 -23.02 3.36
N ILE A 517 -1.01 -21.81 3.90
CA ILE A 517 0.12 -21.50 4.79
C ILE A 517 -0.36 -21.34 6.23
N PRO A 518 0.28 -22.00 7.22
CA PRO A 518 -0.12 -21.91 8.62
C PRO A 518 -0.10 -20.47 9.14
N TYR A 519 -1.17 -20.07 9.81
CA TYR A 519 -1.38 -18.68 10.25
C TYR A 519 -0.38 -18.22 11.32
N LEU A 520 0.12 -19.15 12.14
CA LEU A 520 1.16 -18.91 13.14
C LEU A 520 2.60 -19.08 12.61
N ALA A 521 2.79 -19.27 11.29
CA ALA A 521 4.12 -19.28 10.72
C ALA A 521 4.77 -17.88 10.88
N PRO A 522 6.07 -17.79 11.22
CA PRO A 522 7.07 -18.87 11.33
C PRO A 522 7.30 -19.41 12.76
N MET A 523 6.44 -19.10 13.73
CA MET A 523 6.60 -19.63 15.11
C MET A 523 6.04 -21.06 15.21
N ALA A 524 4.92 -21.33 14.56
CA ALA A 524 4.34 -22.66 14.43
C ALA A 524 3.89 -22.86 12.96
N PRO A 525 4.63 -23.64 12.15
CA PRO A 525 5.84 -24.40 12.47
C PRO A 525 7.07 -23.52 12.65
N TRP A 526 7.98 -23.92 13.53
CA TRP A 526 9.20 -23.16 13.83
C TRP A 526 10.17 -23.16 12.63
N VAL A 527 10.31 -22.01 11.97
CA VAL A 527 11.28 -21.83 10.87
C VAL A 527 12.49 -21.05 11.40
N LYS A 528 13.64 -21.75 11.50
CA LYS A 528 14.89 -21.17 11.99
C LYS A 528 15.27 -19.90 11.20
N GLY A 529 15.54 -18.82 11.92
CA GLY A 529 16.02 -17.54 11.36
C GLY A 529 14.94 -16.57 10.88
N SER A 530 13.69 -17.02 10.65
CA SER A 530 12.60 -16.15 10.19
C SER A 530 11.97 -15.28 11.30
N TRP A 531 12.15 -15.66 12.57
CA TRP A 531 11.67 -14.86 13.71
C TRP A 531 12.34 -13.48 13.82
N ARG A 532 13.56 -13.34 13.27
CA ARG A 532 14.40 -12.11 13.27
C ARG A 532 13.88 -10.96 12.41
N ASP A 533 12.88 -11.21 11.59
CA ASP A 533 12.12 -10.18 10.85
C ASP A 533 10.63 -10.18 11.24
N THR A 534 10.23 -11.14 12.09
CA THR A 534 8.84 -11.29 12.53
C THR A 534 8.61 -10.45 13.78
N ILE A 535 9.34 -10.71 14.86
CA ILE A 535 9.17 -10.05 16.18
C ILE A 535 10.11 -8.85 16.32
N LEU A 536 11.37 -9.01 15.97
CA LEU A 536 12.36 -7.94 15.94
C LEU A 536 12.64 -7.58 14.49
N ARG A 537 12.96 -6.32 14.19
CA ARG A 537 13.40 -5.90 12.85
C ARG A 537 14.92 -5.80 12.85
N MET A 538 15.59 -6.81 12.29
CA MET A 538 17.04 -6.74 12.11
C MET A 538 17.44 -5.76 10.97
N PRO A 539 18.71 -5.30 10.93
CA PRO A 539 19.18 -4.43 9.86
C PRO A 539 19.09 -5.07 8.47
N ARG A 540 18.78 -4.27 7.44
CA ARG A 540 18.58 -4.74 6.05
C ARG A 540 19.80 -5.48 5.47
N TRP A 541 21.02 -5.12 5.86
CA TRP A 541 22.26 -5.78 5.41
C TRP A 541 22.47 -7.18 6.01
N SER A 542 21.77 -7.50 7.10
CA SER A 542 21.76 -8.84 7.71
C SER A 542 20.70 -9.76 7.08
N MET A 543 19.74 -9.19 6.34
CA MET A 543 18.62 -9.91 5.72
C MET A 543 18.93 -10.29 4.26
N THR A 544 19.73 -11.34 4.09
CA THR A 544 20.12 -11.84 2.76
C THR A 544 19.06 -12.75 2.11
N LEU A 545 18.13 -13.29 2.90
CA LEU A 545 17.10 -14.22 2.44
C LEU A 545 15.69 -13.60 2.49
N ARG A 546 14.85 -13.93 1.51
CA ARG A 546 13.40 -13.67 1.52
C ARG A 546 12.71 -14.59 2.54
N PRO A 547 11.55 -14.20 3.09
CA PRO A 547 10.75 -15.07 3.94
C PRO A 547 10.48 -16.44 3.28
N ALA A 548 10.26 -17.48 4.10
CA ALA A 548 10.15 -18.86 3.65
C ALA A 548 9.04 -19.11 2.60
N LEU A 549 8.12 -18.17 2.47
CA LEU A 549 7.04 -18.11 1.50
C LEU A 549 7.51 -18.12 0.04
N ALA A 550 8.61 -17.42 -0.27
CA ALA A 550 9.11 -17.31 -1.64
C ALA A 550 9.51 -18.68 -2.21
N ARG A 551 9.33 -18.85 -3.53
CA ARG A 551 9.74 -20.05 -4.27
C ARG A 551 11.17 -20.44 -3.91
N LYS A 552 11.43 -21.73 -3.66
CA LYS A 552 12.72 -22.25 -3.13
C LYS A 552 13.96 -21.73 -3.91
N GLY A 553 13.85 -21.52 -5.23
CA GLY A 553 14.93 -21.00 -6.09
C GLY A 553 15.11 -19.47 -6.11
N SER A 554 14.18 -18.70 -5.53
CA SER A 554 14.15 -17.22 -5.54
C SER A 554 14.35 -16.62 -4.15
N ARG A 555 14.99 -17.37 -3.23
CA ARG A 555 15.12 -16.99 -1.82
C ARG A 555 16.16 -15.91 -1.52
N LYS A 556 17.09 -15.60 -2.43
CA LYS A 556 18.12 -14.58 -2.17
C LYS A 556 17.55 -13.17 -2.41
N ARG A 557 17.56 -12.33 -1.38
CA ARG A 557 17.13 -10.92 -1.42
C ARG A 557 18.26 -9.99 -1.89
N GLN A 558 19.50 -10.30 -1.52
CA GLN A 558 20.70 -9.54 -1.88
C GLN A 558 21.82 -10.49 -2.34
N ALA A 559 22.64 -10.04 -3.29
CA ALA A 559 23.94 -10.66 -3.52
C ALA A 559 24.82 -10.36 -2.30
N GLY A 560 25.38 -11.38 -1.65
CA GLY A 560 26.04 -11.23 -0.35
C GLY A 560 27.13 -10.15 -0.34
N GLY A 561 27.09 -9.29 0.67
CA GLY A 561 28.09 -8.26 0.95
C GLY A 561 27.58 -7.32 2.04
N LYS A 562 28.41 -6.98 3.03
CA LYS A 562 28.16 -5.81 3.87
C LYS A 562 28.40 -4.56 3.00
N PRO A 563 27.60 -3.48 3.14
CA PRO A 563 28.00 -2.18 2.61
C PRO A 563 29.32 -1.70 3.23
#